data_AF-A0A2S4XJH7-F1
#
_entry.id   AF-A0A2S4XJH7-F1
#
_cell.length_a   1.000
_cell.length_b   1.000
_cell.length_c   1.000
_cell.angle_alpha   90.00
_cell.angle_beta   90.00
_cell.angle_gamma   90.00
#
_symmetry.space_group_name_H-M   'P 1'
#
loop_
_entity.id
_entity.type
_entity.pdbx_description
1 polymer ?
#
loop_
_entity_poly.entity_id
_entity_poly.type
_entity_poly.pdbx_seq_one_letter_code
_entity_poly.pdbx_strand_id
1 'polypeptide(L)' 'MDKNVNPIEMQKCLGGVSYPASKEEIVKQAEQHGASKDIMGALKKLPESEYDSPAAVNREVGKE' A
#
# COMPACT_ATOMS: atom_id res chain seq x y z
N MET A 1 -11.01 8.89 15.31
CA MET A 1 -9.55 8.67 15.23
C MET A 1 -9.18 8.70 13.76
N ASP A 2 -8.47 9.74 13.38
CA ASP A 2 -8.16 10.14 12.01
C ASP A 2 -7.25 9.10 11.34
N LYS A 3 -7.75 8.54 10.24
CA LYS A 3 -7.12 7.52 9.39
C LYS A 3 -5.84 8.07 8.74
N ASN A 4 -4.77 8.25 9.50
CA ASN A 4 -3.48 8.69 8.96
C ASN A 4 -2.69 7.47 8.51
N VAL A 5 -3.03 6.96 7.31
CA VAL A 5 -2.05 6.16 6.55
C VAL A 5 -0.87 7.07 6.28
N ASN A 6 0.25 6.84 6.98
CA ASN A 6 1.43 7.68 6.85
C ASN A 6 2.06 7.44 5.46
N PRO A 7 2.06 8.43 4.55
CA PRO A 7 2.60 8.24 3.21
C PRO A 7 4.08 7.88 3.23
N ILE A 8 4.83 8.34 4.24
CA ILE A 8 6.26 8.02 4.41
C ILE A 8 6.44 6.52 4.71
N GLU A 9 5.64 5.96 5.63
CA GLU A 9 5.69 4.54 5.96
C GLU A 9 5.23 3.70 4.77
N MET A 10 4.17 4.12 4.09
CA MET A 10 3.67 3.44 2.89
C MET A 10 4.72 3.39 1.78
N GLN A 11 5.38 4.50 1.49
CA GLN A 11 6.47 4.53 0.50
C GLN A 11 7.65 3.64 0.90
N LYS A 12 7.95 3.51 2.19
CA LYS A 12 9.00 2.59 2.69
C LYS A 12 8.60 1.12 2.60
N CYS A 13 7.37 0.78 2.97
CA CYS A 13 6.86 -0.59 2.95
C CYS A 13 6.66 -1.11 1.52
N LEU A 14 6.30 -0.22 0.60
CA LEU A 14 6.10 -0.53 -0.82
C LEU A 14 7.34 -0.27 -1.68
N GLY A 15 8.36 0.37 -1.11
CA GLY A 15 9.64 0.59 -1.77
C GLY A 15 10.36 -0.74 -1.97
N GLY A 16 10.77 -1.03 -3.21
CA GLY A 16 11.46 -2.27 -3.56
C GLY A 16 10.54 -3.42 -3.98
N VAL A 17 9.23 -3.17 -4.12
CA VAL A 17 8.36 -4.06 -4.91
C VAL A 17 8.77 -4.00 -6.38
N SER A 18 8.87 -5.15 -7.03
CA SER A 18 9.05 -5.24 -8.49
C SER A 18 7.71 -4.93 -9.15
N TYR A 19 7.58 -3.72 -9.70
CA TYR A 19 6.38 -3.30 -10.42
C TYR A 19 6.44 -3.69 -11.90
N PRO A 20 5.29 -4.00 -12.55
CA PRO A 20 3.93 -3.98 -12.00
C PRO A 20 3.70 -5.11 -10.98
N ALA A 21 2.93 -4.81 -9.92
CA ALA A 21 2.62 -5.76 -8.85
C ALA A 21 1.11 -5.80 -8.59
N SER A 22 0.63 -6.99 -8.25
CA SER A 22 -0.78 -7.19 -7.90
C SER A 22 -1.09 -6.69 -6.50
N LYS A 23 -2.35 -6.33 -6.24
CA LYS A 23 -2.85 -5.99 -4.89
C LYS A 23 -2.35 -6.97 -3.82
N GLU A 24 -2.41 -8.28 -4.08
CA GLU A 24 -1.97 -9.31 -3.14
C GLU A 24 -0.46 -9.22 -2.84
N GLU A 25 0.38 -9.02 -3.85
CA GLU A 25 1.81 -8.83 -3.67
C GLU A 25 2.12 -7.57 -2.87
N ILE A 26 1.39 -6.49 -3.13
CA ILE A 26 1.54 -5.20 -2.43
C ILE A 26 1.15 -5.37 -0.95
N VAL A 27 0.03 -6.04 -0.66
CA VAL A 27 -0.40 -6.36 0.71
C VAL A 27 0.64 -7.23 1.42
N LYS A 28 1.14 -8.26 0.73
CA LYS A 28 2.15 -9.16 1.28
C LYS A 28 3.47 -8.45 1.55
N GLN A 29 3.95 -7.62 0.62
CA GLN A 29 5.17 -6.86 0.82
C GLN A 29 5.01 -5.87 1.97
N ALA A 30 3.87 -5.16 2.02
CA ALA A 30 3.56 -4.26 3.11
C ALA A 30 3.55 -5.00 4.46
N GLU A 31 2.92 -6.19 4.54
CA GLU A 31 2.95 -7.04 5.73
C GLU A 31 4.38 -7.41 6.14
N GLN A 32 5.20 -7.86 5.19
CA GLN A 32 6.59 -8.24 5.43
C GLN A 32 7.46 -7.06 5.89
N HIS A 33 7.17 -5.86 5.42
CA HIS A 33 7.84 -4.63 5.83
C HIS A 33 7.28 -4.03 7.14
N GLY A 34 6.32 -4.71 7.80
CA GLY A 34 5.77 -4.26 9.08
C GLY A 34 4.75 -3.12 8.94
N ALA A 35 4.01 -3.08 7.85
CA ALA A 35 2.97 -2.07 7.65
C ALA A 35 1.93 -2.12 8.77
N SER A 36 1.57 -0.93 9.25
CA SER A 36 0.54 -0.75 10.28
C SER A 36 -0.82 -1.30 9.83
N LYS A 37 -1.68 -1.64 10.81
CA LYS A 37 -3.03 -2.16 10.57
C LYS A 37 -3.86 -1.23 9.68
N ASP A 38 -3.68 0.07 9.78
CA ASP A 38 -4.34 1.09 8.94
C ASP A 38 -3.92 0.98 7.47
N ILE A 39 -2.61 0.86 7.20
CA ILE A 39 -2.07 0.69 5.84
C ILE A 39 -2.61 -0.63 5.26
N MET A 40 -2.52 -1.71 6.02
CA MET A 40 -3.07 -3.02 5.66
C MET A 40 -4.58 -2.97 5.36
N GLY A 41 -5.35 -2.25 6.18
CA GLY A 41 -6.77 -2.05 5.98
C GLY A 41 -7.06 -1.32 4.67
N ALA A 42 -6.30 -0.25 4.38
CA ALA A 42 -6.45 0.50 3.14
C ALA A 42 -6.05 -0.32 1.92
N LEU A 43 -4.91 -1.02 1.96
CA LEU A 43 -4.45 -1.92 0.89
C LEU A 43 -5.46 -3.04 0.60
N LYS A 44 -6.11 -3.59 1.63
CA LYS A 44 -7.14 -4.62 1.46
C LYS A 44 -8.43 -4.09 0.81
N LYS A 45 -8.73 -2.80 0.96
CA LYS A 45 -9.88 -2.14 0.32
C LYS A 45 -9.63 -1.76 -1.14
N LEU A 46 -8.37 -1.71 -1.56
CA LEU A 46 -8.02 -1.38 -2.94
C LEU A 46 -8.67 -2.36 -3.93
N PRO A 47 -9.00 -1.90 -5.15
CA PRO A 47 -9.43 -2.80 -6.22
C PRO A 47 -8.31 -3.78 -6.57
N GLU A 48 -8.71 -4.99 -6.99
CA GLU A 48 -7.80 -5.96 -7.59
C GLU A 48 -7.35 -5.45 -8.96
N SER A 49 -6.27 -4.67 -8.95
CA SER A 49 -5.63 -4.11 -10.11
C SER A 49 -4.11 -4.31 -9.99
N GLU A 50 -3.42 -4.24 -11.12
CA GLU A 50 -1.97 -4.08 -11.13
C GLU A 50 -1.64 -2.61 -10.87
N TYR A 51 -0.65 -2.39 -10.02
CA TYR A 51 -0.12 -1.07 -9.73
C TYR A 51 1.29 -1.01 -10.28
N ASP A 52 1.64 0.10 -10.92
CA ASP A 52 2.96 0.27 -11.53
C ASP A 52 3.98 0.92 -10.59
N SER A 53 3.55 1.39 -9.42
CA SER A 53 4.45 2.09 -8.48
C SER A 53 3.87 2.21 -7.06
N PRO A 54 4.72 2.43 -6.04
CA PRO A 54 4.28 2.69 -4.67
C PRO A 54 3.40 3.94 -4.57
N ALA A 55 3.71 4.93 -5.44
CA ALA A 55 3.00 6.19 -5.51
C ALA A 55 1.57 6.02 -6.02
N ALA A 56 1.32 5.10 -6.96
CA ALA A 56 -0.03 4.78 -7.43
C ALA A 56 -0.89 4.22 -6.29
N VAL A 57 -0.35 3.26 -5.53
CA VAL A 57 -1.02 2.66 -4.38
C VAL A 57 -1.31 3.71 -3.29
N ASN A 58 -0.31 4.53 -2.95
CA ASN A 58 -0.46 5.61 -1.97
C ASN A 58 -1.51 6.65 -2.39
N ARG A 59 -1.56 6.96 -3.70
CA ARG A 59 -2.55 7.89 -4.26
C ARG A 59 -3.96 7.33 -4.22
N GLU A 60 -4.15 6.03 -4.41
CA GLU A 60 -5.47 5.39 -4.27
C GLU A 60 -5.91 5.30 -2.81
N VAL A 61 -5.01 4.88 -1.91
CA VAL A 61 -5.29 4.80 -0.48
C VAL A 61 -5.59 6.17 0.14
N GLY A 62 -4.82 7.20 -0.23
CA GLY A 62 -5.01 8.57 0.26
C GLY A 62 -6.19 9.32 -0.37
N LYS A 63 -6.96 8.68 -1.25
CA LYS A 63 -8.14 9.26 -1.89
C LYS A 63 -9.46 9.00 -1.13
N GLU A 64 -9.43 8.26 -0.01
CA GLU A 64 -10.60 7.94 0.84
C GLU A 64 -10.85 8.98 1.96
#